data_AF-A0A8H5XTM9-F1
#
_entry.id   AF-A0A8H5XTM9-F1
#
_cell.length_a   1.000
_cell.length_b   1.000
_cell.length_c   1.000
_cell.angle_alpha   90.00
_cell.angle_beta   90.00
_cell.angle_gamma   90.00
#
_symmetry.space_group_name_H-M   'P 1'
#
loop_
_entity.id
_entity.type
_entity.pdbx_description
1 polymer ?
#
loop_
_entity_poly.entity_id
_entity_poly.type
_entity_poly.pdbx_seq_one_letter_code
_entity_poly.pdbx_strand_id
1 'polypeptide(L)'
;MRLVNTQAIQLEFLADDNVPDYAILSHTWEQEEVLFQDMGRDTAKSKKGYAKLESCCRVVGWTLQELIAPGSMIFFNKDWRELGTKQSLVQVLSQRTNIPESILCDSEELETTSIAQRMSWAADRVTTRKEDGAYSLMGIFGINMPLLYGEGDKAFYRLQEEIMRVSDDHSLFAWKAIGARGGLLAPTPAAFKDSGDIIAWNPFTPYNSPFTVTKKGVHMEAPFISQDTSGRGLLHLPSISRRAKQREGQAGGLSDTITVVERNSLSSLSEAALVGDCGSVWYLLAMAPSGTMHDEACSALCLAARGGHERLVSQLLARRDTSPLITDNEGRTALSHAAECGQVAIVRFILSSTRFHPDTRDVCGLTALWYAVYHRHTACAKLLLQKGLVSGNVGGNGDTQTALWHAVSAGDLDLVKLLLQNKALQSTGGEPALCAAASHQHPAITELLLQHGANPDELDFNCQSHCTSPADRRTTR
;
A
#
# COMPACT_ATOMS: atom_id res chain seq x y z
N MET A 1 -3.36 -27.30 -15.72
CA MET A 1 -4.27 -26.76 -16.78
C MET A 1 -4.84 -27.86 -17.71
N ARG A 2 -6.00 -27.66 -18.37
CA ARG A 2 -6.55 -28.57 -19.41
C ARG A 2 -6.58 -27.85 -20.76
N LEU A 3 -5.95 -28.42 -21.79
CA LEU A 3 -5.87 -27.84 -23.13
C LEU A 3 -6.43 -28.82 -24.18
N VAL A 4 -6.96 -28.31 -25.29
CA VAL A 4 -7.35 -29.15 -26.43
C VAL A 4 -6.15 -29.30 -27.36
N ASN A 5 -5.69 -30.54 -27.57
CA ASN A 5 -4.71 -30.83 -28.61
C ASN A 5 -5.38 -30.67 -29.98
N THR A 6 -4.89 -29.74 -30.80
CA THR A 6 -5.49 -29.40 -32.09
C THR A 6 -5.26 -30.45 -33.18
N GLN A 7 -4.27 -31.35 -33.02
CA GLN A 7 -4.02 -32.45 -33.95
C GLN A 7 -4.89 -33.67 -33.63
N ALA A 8 -4.99 -34.01 -32.35
CA ALA A 8 -5.78 -35.16 -31.89
C ALA A 8 -7.26 -34.82 -31.64
N ILE A 9 -7.60 -33.53 -31.49
CA ILE A 9 -8.91 -33.03 -31.05
C ILE A 9 -9.35 -33.72 -29.74
N GLN A 10 -8.42 -33.85 -28.80
CA GLN A 10 -8.62 -34.46 -27.49
C GLN A 10 -8.18 -33.50 -26.39
N LEU A 11 -8.79 -33.62 -25.21
CA LEU A 11 -8.39 -32.85 -24.03
C LEU A 11 -7.19 -33.51 -23.37
N GLU A 12 -6.14 -32.74 -23.18
CA GLU A 12 -4.94 -33.14 -22.46
C GLU A 12 -4.89 -32.44 -21.10
N PHE A 13 -4.51 -33.21 -20.07
CA PHE A 13 -4.28 -32.69 -18.74
C PHE A 13 -2.78 -32.42 -18.55
N LEU A 14 -2.45 -31.19 -18.19
CA LEU A 14 -1.07 -30.74 -18.02
C LEU A 14 -0.89 -30.22 -16.60
N ALA A 15 0.17 -30.66 -15.94
CA ALA A 15 0.60 -30.10 -14.66
C ALA A 15 1.09 -28.67 -14.84
N ASP A 16 0.91 -27.82 -13.82
CA ASP A 16 1.11 -26.37 -13.94
C ASP A 16 2.56 -25.96 -14.27
N ASP A 17 3.53 -26.84 -14.01
CA ASP A 17 4.96 -26.63 -14.33
C ASP A 17 5.32 -26.95 -15.80
N ASN A 18 4.40 -27.52 -16.59
CA ASN A 18 4.65 -28.03 -17.96
C ASN A 18 3.56 -27.59 -18.96
N VAL A 19 3.07 -26.36 -18.85
CA VAL A 19 2.11 -25.81 -19.81
C VAL A 19 2.87 -25.36 -21.07
N PRO A 20 2.64 -26.00 -22.25
CA PRO A 20 3.26 -25.58 -23.51
C PRO A 20 2.61 -24.29 -24.01
N ASP A 21 3.24 -23.61 -24.98
CA ASP A 21 2.61 -22.48 -25.66
C ASP A 21 1.23 -22.85 -26.19
N TYR A 22 0.22 -22.04 -25.86
CA TYR A 22 -1.17 -22.33 -26.16
C TYR A 22 -1.91 -21.06 -26.61
N ALA A 23 -2.90 -21.23 -27.47
CA ALA A 23 -3.79 -20.15 -27.88
C ALA A 23 -5.08 -20.23 -27.06
N ILE A 24 -5.49 -19.12 -26.45
CA ILE A 24 -6.80 -18.99 -25.82
C ILE A 24 -7.80 -18.48 -26.85
N LEU A 25 -8.88 -19.23 -27.05
CA LEU A 25 -9.94 -18.88 -28.00
C LEU A 25 -11.20 -18.47 -27.22
N SER A 26 -11.55 -17.21 -27.36
CA SER A 26 -12.79 -16.68 -26.79
C SER A 26 -14.01 -16.95 -27.67
N HIS A 27 -15.14 -17.25 -27.04
CA HIS A 27 -16.31 -17.89 -27.63
C HIS A 27 -17.54 -16.96 -27.74
N THR A 28 -18.33 -17.16 -28.80
CA THR A 28 -19.78 -16.90 -28.80
C THR A 28 -20.56 -18.21 -28.91
N TRP A 29 -21.55 -18.36 -28.02
CA TRP A 29 -22.35 -19.58 -27.83
C TRP A 29 -23.44 -19.73 -28.92
N GLU A 30 -23.55 -20.92 -29.54
CA GLU A 30 -24.67 -21.29 -30.43
C GLU A 30 -25.37 -22.56 -29.87
N GLN A 31 -26.48 -23.00 -30.47
CA GLN A 31 -27.19 -24.21 -30.01
C GLN A 31 -26.42 -25.52 -30.33
N GLU A 32 -26.57 -26.54 -29.47
CA GLU A 32 -26.00 -27.91 -29.60
C GLU A 32 -24.46 -28.00 -29.46
N GLU A 33 -23.94 -27.63 -28.30
CA GLU A 33 -22.51 -27.65 -27.96
C GLU A 33 -21.92 -29.05 -27.72
N VAL A 34 -20.61 -29.17 -27.97
CA VAL A 34 -19.78 -30.32 -27.60
C VAL A 34 -19.35 -30.13 -26.14
N LEU A 35 -19.93 -30.89 -25.23
CA LEU A 35 -19.60 -30.90 -23.81
C LEU A 35 -18.36 -31.77 -23.56
N PHE A 36 -17.77 -31.62 -22.37
CA PHE A 36 -16.67 -32.46 -21.91
C PHE A 36 -16.92 -33.98 -22.10
N GLN A 37 -18.16 -34.42 -21.86
CA GLN A 37 -18.55 -35.83 -21.95
C GLN A 37 -18.65 -36.35 -23.39
N ASP A 38 -18.69 -35.45 -24.38
CA ASP A 38 -18.79 -35.79 -25.79
C ASP A 38 -17.40 -35.96 -26.43
N MET A 39 -16.36 -35.33 -25.87
CA MET A 39 -15.00 -35.35 -26.43
C MET A 39 -14.45 -36.79 -26.51
N GLY A 40 -13.97 -37.18 -27.69
CA GLY A 40 -13.48 -38.53 -27.99
C GLY A 40 -14.53 -39.56 -28.40
N ARG A 41 -15.82 -39.17 -28.51
CA ARG A 41 -16.90 -40.03 -29.04
C ARG A 41 -17.26 -39.63 -30.46
N ASP A 42 -17.60 -40.61 -31.31
CA ASP A 42 -18.01 -40.34 -32.71
C ASP A 42 -19.27 -39.47 -32.81
N THR A 43 -20.13 -39.50 -31.78
CA THR A 43 -21.34 -38.68 -31.68
C THR A 43 -21.06 -37.19 -31.46
N ALA A 44 -19.83 -36.81 -31.11
CA ALA A 44 -19.46 -35.40 -31.04
C ALA A 44 -19.50 -34.76 -32.43
N LYS A 45 -19.05 -35.48 -33.46
CA LYS A 45 -18.94 -35.01 -34.87
C LYS A 45 -20.27 -34.56 -35.48
N SER A 46 -21.38 -35.08 -34.97
CA SER A 46 -22.72 -34.77 -35.47
C SER A 46 -23.38 -33.57 -34.78
N LYS A 47 -22.78 -33.01 -33.73
CA LYS A 47 -23.29 -31.81 -33.06
C LYS A 47 -23.00 -30.57 -33.89
N LYS A 48 -23.94 -29.63 -33.97
CA LYS A 48 -23.72 -28.35 -34.70
C LYS A 48 -22.52 -27.57 -34.16
N GLY A 49 -22.26 -27.65 -32.85
CA GLY A 49 -21.07 -27.08 -32.22
C GLY A 49 -19.74 -27.74 -32.60
N TYR A 50 -19.72 -28.94 -33.21
CA TYR A 50 -18.48 -29.61 -33.61
C TYR A 50 -17.84 -28.99 -34.84
N ALA A 51 -18.64 -28.44 -35.76
CA ALA A 51 -18.15 -27.63 -36.87
C ALA A 51 -17.37 -26.40 -36.37
N LYS A 52 -17.58 -25.97 -35.11
CA LYS A 52 -16.75 -24.95 -34.45
C LYS A 52 -15.42 -25.48 -33.95
N LEU A 53 -15.27 -26.75 -33.55
CA LEU A 53 -13.93 -27.30 -33.24
C LEU A 53 -13.05 -27.33 -34.49
N GLU A 54 -13.64 -27.62 -35.65
CA GLU A 54 -12.96 -27.55 -36.95
C GLU A 54 -12.81 -26.10 -37.47
N SER A 55 -13.79 -25.23 -37.21
CA SER A 55 -13.79 -23.81 -37.59
C SER A 55 -13.18 -22.87 -36.54
N CYS A 56 -12.73 -23.38 -35.39
CA CYS A 56 -12.11 -22.67 -34.25
C CYS A 56 -10.90 -21.84 -34.70
N CYS A 57 -10.40 -22.22 -35.86
CA CYS A 57 -9.40 -21.57 -36.64
C CYS A 57 -9.80 -20.17 -37.18
N ARG A 58 -11.08 -19.80 -37.32
CA ARG A 58 -11.45 -18.74 -38.29
C ARG A 58 -12.14 -17.48 -37.79
N VAL A 59 -12.62 -17.33 -36.56
CA VAL A 59 -13.24 -16.05 -36.08
C VAL A 59 -13.20 -15.93 -34.54
N VAL A 60 -12.86 -14.77 -33.98
CA VAL A 60 -12.69 -14.54 -32.53
C VAL A 60 -13.63 -13.43 -31.99
N GLY A 61 -14.19 -13.63 -30.78
CA GLY A 61 -14.81 -12.58 -29.97
C GLY A 61 -14.46 -12.77 -28.50
N TRP A 62 -13.70 -11.84 -27.89
CA TRP A 62 -12.84 -11.95 -26.69
C TRP A 62 -13.53 -11.71 -25.32
N THR A 63 -13.26 -12.53 -24.30
CA THR A 63 -13.55 -12.19 -22.89
C THR A 63 -12.39 -11.36 -22.30
N LEU A 64 -12.65 -10.50 -21.31
CA LEU A 64 -11.62 -9.59 -20.74
C LEU A 64 -10.43 -10.34 -20.17
N GLN A 65 -10.71 -11.47 -19.51
CA GLN A 65 -9.73 -12.27 -18.80
C GLN A 65 -8.74 -12.90 -19.77
N GLU A 66 -9.19 -13.34 -20.93
CA GLU A 66 -8.35 -13.98 -21.95
C GLU A 66 -7.47 -12.97 -22.70
N LEU A 67 -7.83 -11.68 -22.66
CA LEU A 67 -7.00 -10.60 -23.17
C LEU A 67 -5.92 -10.17 -22.14
N ILE A 68 -6.28 -10.13 -20.86
CA ILE A 68 -5.41 -9.61 -19.79
C ILE A 68 -4.45 -10.68 -19.28
N ALA A 69 -4.93 -11.89 -18.98
CA ALA A 69 -4.15 -12.92 -18.26
C ALA A 69 -2.89 -13.45 -18.98
N PRO A 70 -2.86 -13.63 -20.32
CA PRO A 70 -1.67 -14.17 -20.98
C PRO A 70 -0.56 -13.12 -21.12
N GLY A 71 0.68 -13.45 -20.71
CA GLY A 71 1.84 -12.57 -20.87
C GLY A 71 2.32 -12.40 -22.32
N SER A 72 2.06 -13.39 -23.17
CA SER A 72 2.33 -13.36 -24.61
C SER A 72 1.10 -13.79 -25.38
N MET A 73 0.82 -13.11 -26.49
CA MET A 73 -0.33 -13.40 -27.35
C MET A 73 -0.10 -12.84 -28.74
N ILE A 74 -0.51 -13.61 -29.74
CA ILE A 74 -0.40 -13.25 -31.16
C ILE A 74 -1.81 -13.18 -31.73
N PHE A 75 -2.11 -12.07 -32.42
CA PHE A 75 -3.40 -11.82 -33.04
C PHE A 75 -3.37 -12.22 -34.50
N PHE A 76 -4.42 -12.88 -34.95
CA PHE A 76 -4.63 -13.25 -36.34
C PHE A 76 -5.95 -12.66 -36.84
N ASN A 77 -6.01 -12.32 -38.13
CA ASN A 77 -7.28 -11.98 -38.77
C ASN A 77 -8.07 -13.23 -39.16
N LYS A 78 -9.28 -13.05 -39.71
CA LYS A 78 -10.16 -14.14 -40.18
C LYS A 78 -9.54 -15.03 -41.26
N ASP A 79 -8.49 -14.55 -41.92
CA ASP A 79 -7.77 -15.24 -42.99
C ASP A 79 -6.44 -15.82 -42.47
N TRP A 80 -6.28 -15.95 -41.14
CA TRP A 80 -5.08 -16.45 -40.46
C TRP A 80 -3.79 -15.68 -40.75
N ARG A 81 -3.89 -14.41 -41.11
CA ARG A 81 -2.72 -13.55 -41.21
C ARG A 81 -2.45 -12.92 -39.86
N GLU A 82 -1.20 -13.03 -39.42
CA GLU A 82 -0.72 -12.38 -38.22
C GLU A 82 -0.94 -10.87 -38.34
N LEU A 83 -1.59 -10.31 -37.32
CA LEU A 83 -1.83 -8.88 -37.15
C LEU A 83 -0.77 -8.24 -36.25
N GLY A 84 -0.17 -9.02 -35.35
CA GLY A 84 0.86 -8.60 -34.40
C GLY A 84 0.68 -9.25 -33.03
N THR A 85 1.52 -8.87 -32.07
CA THR A 85 1.50 -9.36 -30.68
C THR A 85 0.70 -8.43 -29.76
N LYS A 86 0.38 -8.88 -28.53
CA LYS A 86 -0.19 -8.02 -27.45
C LYS A 86 0.64 -6.75 -27.28
N GLN A 87 1.96 -6.89 -27.27
CA GLN A 87 2.90 -5.78 -27.15
C GLN A 87 2.87 -4.85 -28.37
N SER A 88 2.86 -5.39 -29.59
CA SER A 88 2.87 -4.54 -30.80
C SER A 88 1.53 -3.82 -31.02
N LEU A 89 0.44 -4.36 -30.48
CA LEU A 89 -0.92 -3.82 -30.65
C LEU A 89 -1.46 -3.12 -29.39
N VAL A 90 -0.64 -2.91 -28.35
CA VAL A 90 -1.10 -2.44 -27.04
C VAL A 90 -1.90 -1.12 -27.12
N GLN A 91 -1.45 -0.16 -27.92
CA GLN A 91 -2.14 1.12 -28.09
C GLN A 91 -3.54 0.93 -28.71
N VAL A 92 -3.64 0.09 -29.74
CA VAL A 92 -4.91 -0.22 -30.41
C VAL A 92 -5.84 -0.98 -29.47
N LEU A 93 -5.32 -1.96 -28.73
CA LEU A 93 -6.08 -2.74 -27.76
C LEU A 93 -6.62 -1.85 -26.63
N SER A 94 -5.79 -0.96 -26.10
CA SER A 94 -6.16 0.01 -25.07
C SER A 94 -7.30 0.93 -25.55
N GLN A 95 -7.15 1.52 -26.74
CA GLN A 95 -8.18 2.38 -27.34
C GLN A 95 -9.52 1.67 -27.57
N ARG A 96 -9.50 0.37 -27.87
CA ARG A 96 -10.71 -0.39 -28.20
C ARG A 96 -11.40 -0.98 -26.98
N THR A 97 -10.66 -1.27 -25.92
CA THR A 97 -11.16 -1.96 -24.73
C THR A 97 -11.30 -1.07 -23.53
N ASN A 98 -10.73 0.15 -23.57
CA ASN A 98 -10.53 1.05 -22.44
C ASN A 98 -9.67 0.47 -21.31
N ILE A 99 -8.97 -0.65 -21.56
CA ILE A 99 -8.02 -1.23 -20.61
C ILE A 99 -6.70 -0.47 -20.73
N PRO A 100 -6.12 0.05 -19.63
CA PRO A 100 -4.85 0.76 -19.69
C PRO A 100 -3.73 -0.09 -20.30
N GLU A 101 -2.82 0.55 -21.03
CA GLU A 101 -1.64 -0.11 -21.60
C GLU A 101 -0.79 -0.78 -20.52
N SER A 102 -0.74 -0.21 -19.31
CA SER A 102 -0.04 -0.78 -18.16
C SER A 102 -0.60 -2.14 -17.72
N ILE A 103 -1.92 -2.29 -17.73
CA ILE A 103 -2.60 -3.55 -17.42
C ILE A 103 -2.42 -4.56 -18.57
N LEU A 104 -2.48 -4.09 -19.83
CA LEU A 104 -2.27 -4.96 -20.98
C LEU A 104 -0.82 -5.45 -21.10
N CYS A 105 0.17 -4.70 -20.62
CA CYS A 105 1.58 -5.07 -20.63
C CYS A 105 2.05 -5.77 -19.35
N ASP A 106 1.16 -6.09 -18.42
CA ASP A 106 1.48 -6.69 -17.12
C ASP A 106 2.47 -5.85 -16.29
N SER A 107 2.51 -4.53 -16.51
CA SER A 107 3.36 -3.60 -15.76
C SER A 107 2.69 -3.04 -14.50
N GLU A 108 1.36 -3.14 -14.40
CA GLU A 108 0.57 -2.83 -13.20
C GLU A 108 -0.36 -4.00 -12.85
N GLU A 109 -0.58 -4.21 -11.55
CA GLU A 109 -1.50 -5.24 -11.03
C GLU A 109 -2.96 -4.80 -11.20
N LEU A 110 -3.89 -5.72 -11.49
CA LEU A 110 -5.32 -5.43 -11.67
C LEU A 110 -5.95 -4.73 -10.46
N GLU A 111 -5.46 -5.06 -9.26
CA GLU A 111 -5.85 -4.52 -7.96
C GLU A 111 -5.60 -3.02 -7.84
N THR A 112 -4.72 -2.44 -8.66
CA THR A 112 -4.44 -1.00 -8.69
C THR A 112 -5.54 -0.20 -9.39
N THR A 113 -6.40 -0.87 -10.16
CA THR A 113 -7.50 -0.24 -10.90
C THR A 113 -8.79 -0.23 -10.09
N SER A 114 -9.50 0.90 -10.16
CA SER A 114 -10.77 1.03 -9.44
C SER A 114 -11.83 0.06 -9.99
N ILE A 115 -12.85 -0.22 -9.18
CA ILE A 115 -14.01 -0.99 -9.63
C ILE A 115 -14.68 -0.33 -10.84
N ALA A 116 -14.84 1.01 -10.81
CA ALA A 116 -15.43 1.76 -11.92
C ALA A 116 -14.66 1.55 -13.24
N GLN A 117 -13.32 1.56 -13.18
CA GLN A 117 -12.48 1.30 -14.35
C GLN A 117 -12.71 -0.10 -14.89
N ARG A 118 -12.61 -1.11 -14.02
CA ARG A 118 -12.82 -2.51 -14.40
C ARG A 118 -14.20 -2.77 -15.00
N MET A 119 -15.24 -2.17 -14.41
CA MET A 119 -16.60 -2.25 -14.95
C MET A 119 -16.71 -1.59 -16.33
N SER A 120 -16.03 -0.45 -16.54
CA SER A 120 -16.04 0.26 -17.83
C SER A 120 -15.47 -0.56 -18.99
N TRP A 121 -14.53 -1.47 -18.73
CA TRP A 121 -13.93 -2.34 -19.76
C TRP A 121 -14.94 -3.32 -20.39
N ALA A 122 -16.04 -3.59 -19.68
CA ALA A 122 -17.15 -4.41 -20.16
C ALA A 122 -18.37 -3.61 -20.63
N ALA A 123 -18.33 -2.26 -20.57
CA ALA A 123 -19.51 -1.44 -20.79
C ALA A 123 -20.11 -1.56 -22.20
N ASP A 124 -19.26 -1.69 -23.22
CA ASP A 124 -19.68 -1.83 -24.62
C ASP A 124 -19.77 -3.28 -25.09
N ARG A 125 -19.64 -4.25 -24.17
CA ARG A 125 -19.66 -5.67 -24.51
C ARG A 125 -21.08 -6.21 -24.57
N VAL A 126 -21.29 -7.14 -25.51
CA VAL A 126 -22.57 -7.82 -25.70
C VAL A 126 -22.37 -9.30 -25.45
N THR A 127 -23.22 -9.90 -24.62
CA THR A 127 -23.21 -11.31 -24.30
C THR A 127 -24.45 -12.01 -24.84
N THR A 128 -24.34 -13.31 -25.14
CA THR A 128 -25.48 -14.10 -25.65
C THR A 128 -26.58 -14.22 -24.62
N ARG A 129 -26.24 -14.55 -23.37
CA ARG A 129 -27.16 -14.54 -22.24
C ARG A 129 -26.92 -13.28 -21.41
N LYS A 130 -27.98 -12.79 -20.76
CA LYS A 130 -27.90 -11.58 -19.93
C LYS A 130 -26.96 -11.77 -18.74
N GLU A 131 -27.04 -12.93 -18.09
CA GLU A 131 -26.25 -13.28 -16.92
C GLU A 131 -24.74 -13.42 -17.21
N ASP A 132 -24.35 -13.74 -18.45
CA ASP A 132 -22.93 -13.84 -18.85
C ASP A 132 -22.20 -12.49 -18.76
N GLY A 133 -22.93 -11.37 -18.79
CA GLY A 133 -22.37 -10.05 -18.55
C GLY A 133 -21.78 -9.90 -17.15
N ALA A 134 -22.31 -10.64 -16.17
CA ALA A 134 -21.76 -10.70 -14.82
C ALA A 134 -20.69 -11.80 -14.70
N TYR A 135 -20.95 -12.99 -15.23
CA TYR A 135 -20.02 -14.13 -15.08
C TYR A 135 -18.67 -13.90 -15.77
N SER A 136 -18.67 -13.21 -16.90
CA SER A 136 -17.42 -12.84 -17.60
C SER A 136 -16.53 -11.88 -16.82
N LEU A 137 -17.07 -11.22 -15.78
CA LEU A 137 -16.35 -10.27 -14.92
C LEU A 137 -15.79 -10.89 -13.64
N MET A 138 -16.21 -12.09 -13.26
CA MET A 138 -15.81 -12.73 -12.00
C MET A 138 -14.30 -12.78 -11.79
N GLY A 139 -13.53 -13.19 -12.80
CA GLY A 139 -12.06 -13.24 -12.71
C GLY A 139 -11.39 -11.87 -12.68
N ILE A 140 -12.00 -10.84 -13.29
CA ILE A 140 -11.49 -9.45 -13.23
C ILE A 140 -11.64 -8.85 -11.83
N PHE A 141 -12.66 -9.29 -11.09
CA PHE A 141 -12.93 -8.85 -9.72
C PHE A 141 -12.46 -9.84 -8.64
N GLY A 142 -11.89 -10.99 -9.02
CA GLY A 142 -11.51 -12.03 -8.06
C GLY A 142 -12.70 -12.62 -7.28
N ILE A 143 -13.90 -12.58 -7.86
CA ILE A 143 -15.14 -13.04 -7.23
C ILE A 143 -15.45 -14.48 -7.62
N ASN A 144 -15.85 -15.27 -6.64
CA ASN A 144 -16.38 -16.60 -6.85
C ASN A 144 -17.85 -16.65 -6.43
N MET A 145 -18.75 -16.90 -7.39
CA MET A 145 -20.20 -17.02 -7.15
C MET A 145 -20.81 -18.12 -8.03
N PRO A 146 -21.87 -18.82 -7.57
CA PRO A 146 -22.52 -19.86 -8.37
C PRO A 146 -23.14 -19.34 -9.67
N LEU A 147 -22.93 -20.07 -10.77
CA LEU A 147 -23.55 -19.81 -12.07
C LEU A 147 -25.01 -20.31 -12.06
N LEU A 148 -25.96 -19.39 -11.99
CA LEU A 148 -27.41 -19.66 -12.05
C LEU A 148 -27.97 -19.17 -13.38
N TYR A 149 -28.00 -20.04 -14.38
CA TYR A 149 -28.59 -19.68 -15.69
C TYR A 149 -30.11 -19.50 -15.60
N GLY A 150 -30.61 -18.44 -16.23
CA GLY A 150 -32.01 -18.00 -16.15
C GLY A 150 -32.29 -16.90 -15.13
N GLU A 151 -31.30 -16.45 -14.36
CA GLU A 151 -31.48 -15.31 -13.43
C GLU A 151 -31.43 -13.94 -14.12
N GLY A 152 -30.92 -13.87 -15.36
CA GLY A 152 -30.84 -12.67 -16.17
C GLY A 152 -30.06 -11.55 -15.50
N ASP A 153 -30.64 -10.34 -15.46
CA ASP A 153 -29.99 -9.14 -14.93
C ASP A 153 -29.68 -9.25 -13.41
N LYS A 154 -30.31 -10.22 -12.70
CA LYS A 154 -30.00 -10.51 -11.28
C LYS A 154 -28.56 -10.96 -11.04
N ALA A 155 -27.94 -11.58 -12.03
CA ALA A 155 -26.54 -12.01 -11.94
C ALA A 155 -25.60 -10.83 -11.68
N PHE A 156 -25.86 -9.68 -12.32
CA PHE A 156 -25.02 -8.50 -12.18
C PHE A 156 -25.22 -7.78 -10.85
N TYR A 157 -26.43 -7.83 -10.28
CA TYR A 157 -26.65 -7.38 -8.90
C TYR A 157 -25.90 -8.25 -7.90
N ARG A 158 -25.97 -9.57 -8.04
CA ARG A 158 -25.20 -10.50 -7.19
C ARG A 158 -23.70 -10.29 -7.29
N LEU A 159 -23.17 -10.05 -8.51
CA LEU A 159 -21.76 -9.74 -8.68
C LEU A 159 -21.37 -8.49 -7.86
N GLN A 160 -22.16 -7.41 -7.95
CA GLN A 160 -21.89 -6.20 -7.17
C GLN A 160 -22.00 -6.46 -5.67
N GLU A 161 -22.98 -7.24 -5.21
CA GLU A 161 -23.10 -7.63 -3.80
C GLU A 161 -21.88 -8.42 -3.31
N GLU A 162 -21.35 -9.35 -4.10
CA GLU A 162 -20.15 -10.09 -3.75
C GLU A 162 -18.89 -9.20 -3.76
N ILE A 163 -18.78 -8.25 -4.70
CA ILE A 163 -17.71 -7.23 -4.68
C ILE A 163 -17.77 -6.41 -3.39
N MET A 164 -18.96 -5.99 -2.96
CA MET A 164 -19.16 -5.23 -1.72
C MET A 164 -18.81 -6.00 -0.45
N ARG A 165 -18.74 -7.34 -0.49
CA ARG A 165 -18.30 -8.13 0.67
C ARG A 165 -16.79 -8.10 0.87
N VAL A 166 -16.03 -7.78 -0.18
CA VAL A 166 -14.56 -7.91 -0.21
C VAL A 166 -13.83 -6.61 -0.56
N SER A 167 -14.56 -5.51 -0.81
CA SER A 167 -13.99 -4.24 -1.24
C SER A 167 -14.73 -3.03 -0.65
N ASP A 168 -13.95 -2.05 -0.20
CA ASP A 168 -14.42 -0.74 0.28
C ASP A 168 -14.29 0.36 -0.81
N ASP A 169 -14.05 -0.01 -2.06
CA ASP A 169 -13.87 0.95 -3.15
C ASP A 169 -15.22 1.57 -3.58
N HIS A 170 -15.44 2.82 -3.14
CA HIS A 170 -16.64 3.61 -3.46
C HIS A 170 -16.85 3.87 -4.96
N SER A 171 -15.86 3.63 -5.82
CA SER A 171 -16.02 3.76 -7.27
C SER A 171 -17.07 2.78 -7.83
N LEU A 172 -17.43 1.74 -7.07
CA LEU A 172 -18.58 0.88 -7.35
C LEU A 172 -19.88 1.68 -7.57
N PHE A 173 -20.07 2.81 -6.88
CA PHE A 173 -21.27 3.64 -7.01
C PHE A 173 -21.16 4.71 -8.11
N ALA A 174 -20.04 4.77 -8.82
CA ALA A 174 -19.74 5.81 -9.80
C ALA A 174 -20.22 5.44 -11.22
N TRP A 175 -21.52 5.13 -11.35
CA TRP A 175 -22.17 4.79 -12.61
C TRP A 175 -23.30 5.77 -12.95
N LYS A 176 -23.76 5.76 -14.20
CA LYS A 176 -24.83 6.63 -14.70
C LYS A 176 -26.07 5.83 -15.06
N ALA A 177 -27.21 6.22 -14.53
CA ALA A 177 -28.49 5.59 -14.87
C ALA A 177 -28.86 5.82 -16.34
N ILE A 178 -29.21 4.74 -17.02
CA ILE A 178 -29.72 4.76 -18.40
C ILE A 178 -31.25 4.87 -18.30
N GLY A 179 -31.76 6.09 -18.11
CA GLY A 179 -33.20 6.40 -18.03
C GLY A 179 -33.69 6.77 -16.62
N ALA A 180 -35.01 6.76 -16.42
CA ALA A 180 -35.67 7.26 -15.20
C ALA A 180 -35.64 6.29 -14.01
N ARG A 181 -35.14 5.05 -14.19
CA ARG A 181 -35.00 4.07 -13.10
C ARG A 181 -33.60 4.19 -12.49
N GLY A 182 -33.50 4.96 -11.42
CA GLY A 182 -32.34 4.98 -10.53
C GLY A 182 -32.47 3.92 -9.44
N GLY A 183 -31.34 3.32 -9.06
CA GLY A 183 -31.22 2.40 -7.94
C GLY A 183 -29.85 2.62 -7.28
N LEU A 184 -29.55 1.86 -6.23
CA LEU A 184 -28.25 1.92 -5.56
C LEU A 184 -27.15 1.25 -6.40
N LEU A 185 -27.48 0.10 -7.00
CA LEU A 185 -26.57 -0.70 -7.80
C LEU A 185 -26.88 -0.56 -9.29
N ALA A 186 -25.83 -0.64 -10.11
CA ALA A 186 -25.93 -0.52 -11.54
C ALA A 186 -26.72 -1.71 -12.13
N PRO A 187 -27.58 -1.51 -13.13
CA PRO A 187 -28.33 -2.61 -13.74
C PRO A 187 -27.46 -3.48 -14.66
N THR A 188 -26.44 -2.91 -15.30
CA THR A 188 -25.53 -3.61 -16.23
C THR A 188 -24.15 -2.90 -16.26
N PRO A 189 -23.09 -3.55 -16.78
CA PRO A 189 -21.79 -2.91 -17.00
C PRO A 189 -21.86 -1.65 -17.86
N ALA A 190 -22.83 -1.56 -18.78
CA ALA A 190 -23.02 -0.41 -19.66
C ALA A 190 -23.24 0.92 -18.90
N ALA A 191 -23.72 0.85 -17.67
CA ALA A 191 -23.88 2.03 -16.80
C ALA A 191 -22.53 2.69 -16.42
N PHE A 192 -21.41 1.98 -16.56
CA PHE A 192 -20.05 2.47 -16.26
C PHE A 192 -19.30 2.95 -17.51
N LYS A 193 -19.97 3.12 -18.65
CA LYS A 193 -19.33 3.52 -19.91
C LYS A 193 -18.47 4.78 -19.79
N ASP A 194 -18.93 5.77 -19.02
CA ASP A 194 -18.26 7.06 -18.82
C ASP A 194 -17.43 7.13 -17.52
N SER A 195 -17.11 5.95 -16.96
CA SER A 195 -16.47 5.80 -15.63
C SER A 195 -15.02 5.28 -15.70
N GLY A 196 -14.48 5.07 -16.91
CA GLY A 196 -13.11 4.57 -17.11
C GLY A 196 -11.99 5.52 -16.69
N ASP A 197 -12.31 6.80 -16.47
CA ASP A 197 -11.40 7.80 -15.91
C ASP A 197 -11.49 7.92 -14.39
N ILE A 198 -12.40 7.19 -13.74
CA ILE A 198 -12.61 7.25 -12.29
C ILE A 198 -11.57 6.38 -11.59
N ILE A 199 -10.57 7.00 -10.99
CA ILE A 199 -9.51 6.33 -10.25
C ILE A 199 -9.80 6.37 -8.75
N ALA A 200 -9.26 5.41 -8.01
CA ALA A 200 -9.21 5.49 -6.56
C ALA A 200 -8.38 6.73 -6.18
N TRP A 201 -8.99 7.66 -5.45
CA TRP A 201 -8.34 8.87 -4.98
C TRP A 201 -8.07 8.72 -3.50
N ASN A 202 -6.78 8.55 -3.19
CA ASN A 202 -6.24 8.62 -1.84
C ASN A 202 -7.05 7.82 -0.80
N PRO A 203 -6.63 6.58 -0.47
CA PRO A 203 -7.27 5.74 0.56
C PRO A 203 -7.37 6.41 1.94
N PHE A 204 -6.76 7.58 2.11
CA PHE A 204 -6.47 8.18 3.38
C PHE A 204 -7.16 9.51 3.63
N THR A 205 -8.13 9.91 2.80
CA THR A 205 -9.04 11.00 3.16
C THR A 205 -9.76 10.69 4.49
N PRO A 206 -9.96 11.67 5.39
CA PRO A 206 -10.58 11.47 6.70
C PRO A 206 -12.05 11.01 6.63
N TYR A 207 -12.64 11.04 5.45
CA TYR A 207 -14.00 10.59 5.14
C TYR A 207 -14.05 9.24 4.43
N ASN A 208 -12.93 8.53 4.33
CA ASN A 208 -12.89 7.20 3.72
C ASN A 208 -13.38 6.13 4.71
N SER A 209 -14.53 6.34 5.34
CA SER A 209 -15.18 5.29 6.13
C SER A 209 -15.66 4.21 5.17
N PRO A 210 -15.35 2.93 5.41
CA PRO A 210 -15.89 1.86 4.59
C PRO A 210 -17.42 1.90 4.65
N PHE A 211 -18.08 1.72 3.51
CA PHE A 211 -19.53 1.60 3.49
C PHE A 211 -19.94 0.28 4.14
N THR A 212 -21.04 0.29 4.91
CA THR A 212 -21.56 -0.92 5.56
C THR A 212 -22.78 -1.43 4.82
N VAL A 213 -22.77 -2.72 4.45
CA VAL A 213 -23.93 -3.39 3.85
C VAL A 213 -24.77 -4.02 4.94
N THR A 214 -26.05 -3.65 5.01
CA THR A 214 -27.03 -4.20 5.95
C THR A 214 -28.24 -4.77 5.21
N LYS A 215 -29.10 -5.52 5.91
CA LYS A 215 -30.40 -5.95 5.36
C LYS A 215 -31.33 -4.78 4.97
N LYS A 216 -31.03 -3.55 5.42
CA LYS A 216 -31.77 -2.33 5.06
C LYS A 216 -31.20 -1.63 3.82
N GLY A 217 -30.02 -2.02 3.35
CA GLY A 217 -29.28 -1.37 2.27
C GLY A 217 -27.87 -0.98 2.67
N VAL A 218 -27.28 -0.05 1.91
CA VAL A 218 -25.93 0.47 2.16
C VAL A 218 -25.99 1.70 3.06
N HIS A 219 -25.15 1.70 4.08
CA HIS A 219 -24.87 2.85 4.91
C HIS A 219 -23.50 3.40 4.54
N MET A 220 -23.45 4.69 4.19
CA MET A 220 -22.21 5.41 3.91
C MET A 220 -22.28 6.83 4.45
N GLU A 221 -21.16 7.34 4.95
CA GLU A 221 -21.02 8.73 5.38
C GLU A 221 -20.23 9.50 4.32
N ALA A 222 -20.86 10.50 3.71
CA ALA A 222 -20.23 11.31 2.68
C ALA A 222 -20.79 12.74 2.69
N PRO A 223 -19.97 13.77 2.42
CA PRO A 223 -20.46 15.14 2.30
C PRO A 223 -21.52 15.24 1.19
N PHE A 224 -22.67 15.79 1.53
CA PHE A 224 -23.76 16.02 0.58
C PHE A 224 -23.96 17.52 0.38
N ILE A 225 -23.84 17.96 -0.87
CA ILE A 225 -24.04 19.35 -1.26
C ILE A 225 -25.43 19.46 -1.87
N SER A 226 -26.39 19.98 -1.10
CA SER A 226 -27.75 20.19 -1.60
C SER A 226 -27.75 21.20 -2.74
N GLN A 227 -28.36 20.86 -3.87
CA GLN A 227 -28.58 21.76 -5.00
C GLN A 227 -29.91 22.52 -4.88
N ASP A 228 -30.90 21.93 -4.21
CA ASP A 228 -32.20 22.57 -3.96
C ASP A 228 -32.92 21.98 -2.72
N THR A 229 -34.12 22.47 -2.45
CA THR A 229 -35.00 22.01 -1.35
C THR A 229 -35.76 20.72 -1.67
N SER A 230 -35.66 20.19 -2.89
CA SER A 230 -36.31 18.94 -3.32
C SER A 230 -35.50 17.70 -2.95
N GLY A 231 -34.36 17.86 -2.28
CA GLY A 231 -33.46 16.78 -1.91
C GLY A 231 -32.52 16.35 -3.04
N ARG A 232 -32.42 17.13 -4.13
CA ARG A 232 -31.40 16.92 -5.16
C ARG A 232 -30.10 17.55 -4.68
N GLY A 233 -29.01 16.83 -4.84
CA GLY A 233 -27.69 17.32 -4.45
C GLY A 233 -26.58 16.42 -4.95
N LEU A 234 -25.36 16.89 -4.76
CA LEU A 234 -24.14 16.19 -5.14
C LEU A 234 -23.58 15.48 -3.92
N LEU A 235 -23.51 14.16 -3.98
CA LEU A 235 -22.80 13.35 -2.99
C LEU A 235 -21.31 13.35 -3.36
N HIS A 236 -20.49 13.95 -2.52
CA HIS A 236 -19.05 14.01 -2.73
C HIS A 236 -18.42 12.73 -2.19
N LEU A 237 -17.82 11.93 -3.06
CA LEU A 237 -17.08 10.71 -2.70
C LEU A 237 -15.58 11.03 -2.69
N PRO A 238 -15.00 11.36 -1.52
CA PRO A 238 -13.64 11.88 -1.44
C PRO A 238 -12.57 10.80 -1.69
N SER A 239 -12.97 9.56 -1.89
CA SER A 239 -12.09 8.41 -2.13
C SER A 239 -11.93 8.06 -3.61
N ILE A 240 -12.57 8.82 -4.50
CA ILE A 240 -12.48 8.64 -5.96
C ILE A 240 -12.22 9.99 -6.65
N SER A 241 -11.54 9.96 -7.79
CA SER A 241 -11.26 11.16 -8.60
C SER A 241 -11.32 10.81 -10.08
N ARG A 242 -11.39 11.83 -10.95
CA ARG A 242 -11.29 11.66 -12.40
C ARG A 242 -9.87 11.97 -12.86
N ARG A 243 -9.25 11.06 -13.59
CA ARG A 243 -7.95 11.27 -14.24
C ARG A 243 -8.08 12.39 -15.27
N ALA A 244 -7.27 13.45 -15.12
CA ALA A 244 -7.25 14.54 -16.10
C ALA A 244 -6.86 14.00 -17.48
N LYS A 245 -7.67 14.26 -18.51
CA LYS A 245 -7.28 14.00 -19.89
C LYS A 245 -6.10 14.91 -20.22
N GLN A 246 -4.93 14.35 -20.50
CA GLN A 246 -3.86 15.12 -21.14
C GLN A 246 -4.38 15.60 -22.51
N ARG A 247 -4.83 16.86 -22.58
CA ARG A 247 -4.96 17.56 -23.84
C ARG A 247 -3.61 18.17 -24.14
N GLU A 248 -2.84 17.51 -24.99
CA GLU A 248 -1.75 18.17 -25.69
C GLU A 248 -2.33 19.29 -26.56
N GLY A 249 -1.84 20.52 -26.35
CA GLY A 249 -1.98 21.63 -27.28
C GLY A 249 -3.34 22.33 -27.33
N GLN A 250 -3.54 23.36 -26.52
CA GLN A 250 -3.85 24.72 -27.00
C GLN A 250 -4.06 25.66 -25.80
N ALA A 251 -3.21 26.69 -25.72
CA ALA A 251 -3.47 27.88 -24.93
C ALA A 251 -4.67 28.62 -25.53
N GLY A 252 -5.79 28.67 -24.82
CA GLY A 252 -6.99 29.41 -25.20
C GLY A 252 -7.99 29.41 -24.06
N GLY A 253 -8.23 30.60 -23.50
CA GLY A 253 -8.87 30.80 -22.20
C GLY A 253 -10.37 30.52 -22.09
N LEU A 254 -10.83 30.75 -20.85
CA LEU A 254 -12.18 30.67 -20.27
C LEU A 254 -12.57 29.32 -19.65
N SER A 255 -12.12 29.16 -18.39
CA SER A 255 -12.94 28.88 -17.21
C SER A 255 -14.15 27.96 -17.40
N ASP A 256 -13.97 26.67 -17.15
CA ASP A 256 -15.02 25.86 -16.53
C ASP A 256 -14.58 25.48 -15.11
N THR A 257 -15.33 26.07 -14.20
CA THR A 257 -15.11 26.25 -12.78
C THR A 257 -15.34 24.94 -12.05
N ILE A 258 -14.28 24.22 -11.71
CA ILE A 258 -14.29 23.39 -10.51
C ILE A 258 -13.47 24.16 -9.50
N THR A 259 -14.18 24.88 -8.63
CA THR A 259 -13.61 25.47 -7.42
C THR A 259 -12.88 24.38 -6.65
N VAL A 260 -11.55 24.41 -6.80
CA VAL A 260 -10.61 23.96 -5.78
C VAL A 260 -11.09 24.63 -4.50
N VAL A 261 -11.80 23.86 -3.68
CA VAL A 261 -12.08 24.27 -2.30
C VAL A 261 -10.70 24.51 -1.71
N GLU A 262 -10.42 25.77 -1.37
CA GLU A 262 -9.27 26.20 -0.62
C GLU A 262 -9.18 25.31 0.63
N ARG A 263 -8.40 24.24 0.55
CA ARG A 263 -7.94 23.51 1.72
C ARG A 263 -6.87 24.40 2.34
N ASN A 264 -7.34 25.27 3.23
CA ASN A 264 -6.59 26.07 4.19
C ASN A 264 -5.07 25.89 4.13
N SER A 265 -4.40 26.88 3.55
CA SER A 265 -3.18 27.52 4.11
C SER A 265 -2.13 26.61 4.75
N LEU A 266 -1.68 25.55 4.08
CA LEU A 266 -0.39 24.92 4.39
C LEU A 266 0.50 25.10 3.17
N SER A 267 1.57 25.87 3.36
CA SER A 267 2.37 26.42 2.25
C SER A 267 3.44 25.44 1.79
N SER A 268 3.65 24.34 2.53
CA SER A 268 4.69 23.36 2.25
C SER A 268 4.32 21.93 2.69
N LEU A 269 4.94 20.94 2.04
CA LEU A 269 4.83 19.52 2.39
C LEU A 269 5.23 19.25 3.84
N SER A 270 6.25 19.97 4.32
CA SER A 270 6.75 19.85 5.70
C SER A 270 5.71 20.25 6.74
N GLU A 271 4.95 21.31 6.48
CA GLU A 271 3.91 21.79 7.38
C GLU A 271 2.76 20.77 7.46
N ALA A 272 2.31 20.28 6.29
CA ALA A 272 1.30 19.23 6.20
C ALA A 272 1.71 17.93 6.90
N ALA A 273 2.97 17.51 6.76
CA ALA A 273 3.49 16.32 7.43
C ALA A 273 3.58 16.49 8.95
N LEU A 274 3.98 17.68 9.41
CA LEU A 274 4.10 18.00 10.84
C LEU A 274 2.74 17.98 11.56
N VAL A 275 1.68 18.48 10.91
CA VAL A 275 0.31 18.46 11.46
C VAL A 275 -0.43 17.16 11.20
N GLY A 276 0.14 16.25 10.39
CA GLY A 276 -0.44 14.94 10.10
C GLY A 276 -1.56 14.96 9.06
N ASP A 277 -1.64 16.00 8.24
CA ASP A 277 -2.62 16.09 7.16
C ASP A 277 -2.21 15.18 6.00
N CYS A 278 -2.61 13.90 6.09
CA CYS A 278 -2.36 12.91 5.05
C CYS A 278 -2.83 13.38 3.68
N GLY A 279 -3.96 14.09 3.60
CA GLY A 279 -4.54 14.53 2.33
C GLY A 279 -3.63 15.51 1.61
N SER A 280 -3.17 16.53 2.33
CA SER A 280 -2.28 17.55 1.81
C SER A 280 -0.88 17.00 1.53
N VAL A 281 -0.34 16.11 2.38
CA VAL A 281 0.95 15.44 2.15
C VAL A 281 0.96 14.65 0.84
N TRP A 282 -0.05 13.82 0.62
CA TRP A 282 -0.13 13.00 -0.59
C TRP A 282 -0.39 13.83 -1.85
N TYR A 283 -1.19 14.89 -1.75
CA TYR A 283 -1.39 15.81 -2.86
C TYR A 283 -0.07 16.49 -3.25
N LEU A 284 0.67 17.02 -2.27
CA LEU A 284 1.94 17.72 -2.52
C LEU A 284 3.02 16.77 -3.05
N LEU A 285 3.10 15.53 -2.54
CA LEU A 285 4.00 14.50 -3.08
C LEU A 285 3.67 14.11 -4.52
N ALA A 286 2.38 14.07 -4.89
CA ALA A 286 1.97 13.78 -6.26
C ALA A 286 2.27 14.93 -7.24
N MET A 287 2.34 16.16 -6.73
CA MET A 287 2.69 17.36 -7.49
C MET A 287 4.21 17.61 -7.53
N ALA A 288 4.99 16.89 -6.72
CA ALA A 288 6.44 17.05 -6.65
C ALA A 288 7.10 16.66 -7.98
N PRO A 289 8.13 17.39 -8.43
CA PRO A 289 8.96 16.98 -9.56
C PRO A 289 9.51 15.56 -9.34
N SER A 290 9.51 14.72 -10.38
CA SER A 290 9.92 13.32 -10.28
C SER A 290 11.32 13.10 -9.68
N GLY A 291 12.20 14.11 -9.72
CA GLY A 291 13.54 14.06 -9.15
C GLY A 291 13.65 14.40 -7.65
N THR A 292 12.67 15.09 -7.05
CA THR A 292 12.72 15.50 -5.63
C THR A 292 11.75 14.73 -4.74
N MET A 293 10.83 13.96 -5.35
CA MET A 293 9.81 13.18 -4.64
C MET A 293 10.40 12.27 -3.55
N HIS A 294 11.61 11.73 -3.76
CA HIS A 294 12.27 10.86 -2.77
C HIS A 294 12.63 11.62 -1.48
N ASP A 295 13.35 12.74 -1.59
CA ASP A 295 13.81 13.54 -0.45
C ASP A 295 12.63 14.18 0.31
N GLU A 296 11.61 14.58 -0.44
CA GLU A 296 10.36 15.10 0.07
C GLU A 296 9.57 14.05 0.87
N ALA A 297 9.49 12.81 0.35
CA ALA A 297 8.86 11.70 1.07
C ALA A 297 9.64 11.31 2.34
N CYS A 298 10.98 11.33 2.32
CA CYS A 298 11.83 11.12 3.50
C CYS A 298 11.54 12.15 4.59
N SER A 299 11.54 13.44 4.22
CA SER A 299 11.24 14.53 5.15
C SER A 299 9.83 14.42 5.72
N ALA A 300 8.84 14.12 4.87
CA ALA A 300 7.46 13.95 5.31
C ALA A 300 7.32 12.78 6.31
N LEU A 301 8.02 11.66 6.08
CA LEU A 301 8.01 10.51 6.98
C LEU A 301 8.64 10.85 8.34
N CYS A 302 9.77 11.56 8.36
CA CYS A 302 10.43 11.97 9.60
C CYS A 302 9.56 12.95 10.41
N LEU A 303 8.95 13.93 9.75
CA LEU A 303 8.06 14.90 10.40
C LEU A 303 6.77 14.24 10.91
N ALA A 304 6.21 13.30 10.16
CA ALA A 304 5.06 12.50 10.61
C ALA A 304 5.40 11.65 11.84
N ALA A 305 6.59 11.03 11.84
CA ALA A 305 7.10 10.25 12.96
C ALA A 305 7.34 11.12 14.20
N ARG A 306 7.90 12.32 14.01
CA ARG A 306 8.07 13.32 15.08
C ARG A 306 6.74 13.76 15.68
N GLY A 307 5.74 14.03 14.83
CA GLY A 307 4.41 14.50 15.21
C GLY A 307 3.49 13.43 15.81
N GLY A 308 3.87 12.15 15.79
CA GLY A 308 3.04 11.06 16.32
C GLY A 308 1.93 10.61 15.37
N HIS A 309 2.04 10.91 14.08
CA HIS A 309 1.00 10.64 13.09
C HIS A 309 1.09 9.21 12.54
N GLU A 310 0.72 8.24 13.38
CA GLU A 310 0.77 6.80 13.07
C GLU A 310 0.18 6.45 11.70
N ARG A 311 -0.99 7.03 11.40
CA ARG A 311 -1.70 6.81 10.14
C ARG A 311 -0.86 7.26 8.95
N LEU A 312 -0.25 8.44 9.01
CA LEU A 312 0.59 8.97 7.93
C LEU A 312 1.89 8.16 7.79
N VAL A 313 2.50 7.78 8.91
CA VAL A 313 3.70 6.94 8.93
C VAL A 313 3.43 5.57 8.31
N SER A 314 2.31 4.91 8.66
CA SER A 314 1.93 3.63 8.07
C SER A 314 1.73 3.70 6.56
N GLN A 315 1.21 4.82 6.05
CA GLN A 315 0.98 5.01 4.61
C GLN A 315 2.27 5.19 3.84
N LEU A 316 3.15 6.06 4.35
CA LEU A 316 4.43 6.34 3.72
C LEU A 316 5.31 5.09 3.70
N LEU A 317 5.29 4.28 4.78
CA LEU A 317 6.03 3.03 4.91
C LEU A 317 5.46 1.83 4.13
N ALA A 318 4.25 1.95 3.57
CA ALA A 318 3.62 0.91 2.75
C ALA A 318 4.08 0.94 1.28
N ARG A 319 4.74 2.01 0.83
CA ARG A 319 5.19 2.14 -0.56
C ARG A 319 6.33 1.16 -0.89
N ARG A 320 6.38 0.64 -2.12
CA ARG A 320 7.42 -0.31 -2.58
C ARG A 320 8.82 0.33 -2.71
N ASP A 321 8.89 1.66 -2.85
CA ASP A 321 10.13 2.45 -2.96
C ASP A 321 10.75 2.83 -1.61
N THR A 322 10.31 2.20 -0.51
CA THR A 322 10.68 2.58 0.87
C THR A 322 12.01 2.02 1.37
N SER A 323 12.61 1.05 0.68
CA SER A 323 13.86 0.43 1.11
C SER A 323 15.05 1.40 1.30
N PRO A 324 15.11 2.59 0.65
CA PRO A 324 16.10 3.63 0.90
C PRO A 324 15.57 4.88 1.62
N LEU A 325 14.33 4.93 2.16
CA LEU A 325 13.78 6.10 2.89
C LEU A 325 14.40 6.31 4.29
N ILE A 326 15.66 5.92 4.46
CA ILE A 326 16.17 5.45 5.74
C ILE A 326 16.62 6.61 6.61
N THR A 327 16.98 7.77 6.05
CA THR A 327 17.58 8.86 6.81
C THR A 327 17.31 10.25 6.22
N ASP A 328 17.15 11.27 7.06
CA ASP A 328 17.19 12.68 6.67
C ASP A 328 18.63 13.14 6.33
N ASN A 329 18.81 14.43 6.06
CA ASN A 329 20.11 15.03 5.73
C ASN A 329 21.16 14.88 6.85
N GLU A 330 20.74 14.56 8.08
CA GLU A 330 21.60 14.33 9.24
C GLU A 330 21.83 12.84 9.47
N GLY A 331 21.37 11.95 8.59
CA GLY A 331 21.46 10.51 8.81
C GLY A 331 20.42 9.98 9.81
N ARG A 332 19.44 10.78 10.24
CA ARG A 332 18.44 10.35 11.24
C ARG A 332 17.26 9.66 10.59
N THR A 333 16.88 8.53 11.16
CA THR A 333 15.75 7.72 10.68
C THR A 333 14.42 8.19 11.26
N ALA A 334 13.30 7.79 10.65
CA ALA A 334 11.97 7.95 11.25
C ALA A 334 11.86 7.30 12.65
N LEU A 335 12.61 6.23 12.90
CA LEU A 335 12.70 5.60 14.23
C LEU A 335 13.40 6.52 15.23
N SER A 336 14.46 7.22 14.82
CA SER A 336 15.18 8.20 15.65
C SER A 336 14.28 9.37 16.04
N HIS A 337 13.54 9.94 15.08
CA HIS A 337 12.57 11.03 15.34
C HIS A 337 11.40 10.59 16.25
N ALA A 338 10.87 9.39 16.03
CA ALA A 338 9.83 8.83 16.90
C ALA A 338 10.34 8.56 18.32
N ALA A 339 11.58 8.11 18.46
CA ALA A 339 12.22 7.88 19.76
C ALA A 339 12.52 9.20 20.50
N GLU A 340 13.00 10.24 19.79
CA GLU A 340 13.24 11.59 20.32
C GLU A 340 11.97 12.21 20.92
N CYS A 341 10.81 12.01 20.27
CA CYS A 341 9.53 12.58 20.70
C CYS A 341 8.67 11.62 21.54
N GLY A 342 9.17 10.43 21.88
CA GLY A 342 8.45 9.49 22.74
C GLY A 342 7.24 8.81 22.10
N GLN A 343 7.20 8.70 20.77
CA GLN A 343 6.08 8.16 20.01
C GLN A 343 6.06 6.62 20.02
N VAL A 344 5.62 6.05 21.14
CA VAL A 344 5.67 4.60 21.44
C VAL A 344 5.00 3.73 20.37
N ALA A 345 3.84 4.15 19.85
CA ALA A 345 3.09 3.38 18.87
C ALA A 345 3.81 3.31 17.52
N ILE A 346 4.43 4.41 17.09
CA ILE A 346 5.24 4.47 15.87
C ILE A 346 6.50 3.63 16.03
N VAL A 347 7.20 3.73 17.17
CA VAL A 347 8.35 2.88 17.47
C VAL A 347 7.97 1.40 17.37
N ARG A 348 6.84 1.00 17.96
CA ARG A 348 6.32 -0.37 17.88
C ARG A 348 6.02 -0.80 16.45
N PHE A 349 5.37 0.08 15.68
CA PHE A 349 5.02 -0.18 14.29
C PHE A 349 6.28 -0.39 13.42
N ILE A 350 7.27 0.50 13.53
CA ILE A 350 8.52 0.39 12.76
C ILE A 350 9.29 -0.88 13.16
N LEU A 351 9.40 -1.19 14.45
CA LEU A 351 10.09 -2.40 14.95
C LEU A 351 9.36 -3.72 14.64
N SER A 352 8.08 -3.66 14.23
CA SER A 352 7.34 -4.83 13.74
C SER A 352 7.69 -5.17 12.29
N SER A 353 8.28 -4.22 11.55
CA SER A 353 8.67 -4.39 10.16
C SER A 353 10.10 -4.93 10.05
N THR A 354 10.33 -5.95 9.22
CA THR A 354 11.68 -6.53 8.98
C THR A 354 12.56 -5.69 8.06
N ARG A 355 12.04 -4.57 7.52
CA ARG A 355 12.69 -3.72 6.53
C ARG A 355 13.67 -2.70 7.11
N PHE A 356 13.64 -2.44 8.42
CA PHE A 356 14.42 -1.38 9.05
C PHE A 356 15.48 -1.95 9.98
N HIS A 357 16.73 -1.50 9.82
CA HIS A 357 17.76 -1.75 10.81
C HIS A 357 17.61 -0.71 11.94
N PRO A 358 17.32 -1.12 13.17
CA PRO A 358 17.00 -0.18 14.24
C PRO A 358 18.23 0.40 14.95
N ASP A 359 19.42 -0.18 14.73
CA ASP A 359 20.73 0.39 15.16
C ASP A 359 21.35 1.33 14.11
N THR A 360 20.56 1.82 13.14
CA THR A 360 21.05 2.83 12.18
C THR A 360 21.53 4.07 12.93
N ARG A 361 22.71 4.56 12.54
CA ARG A 361 23.40 5.70 13.18
C ARG A 361 23.29 6.93 12.30
N ASP A 362 23.08 8.07 12.95
CA ASP A 362 23.13 9.38 12.29
C ASP A 362 24.59 9.86 12.09
N VAL A 363 24.77 11.06 11.53
CA VAL A 363 26.11 11.64 11.27
C VAL A 363 26.93 11.86 12.54
N CYS A 364 26.29 11.95 13.71
CA CYS A 364 26.94 12.04 15.02
C CYS A 364 27.20 10.67 15.65
N GLY A 365 26.81 9.58 14.97
CA GLY A 365 26.88 8.22 15.45
C GLY A 365 25.73 7.83 16.38
N LEU A 366 24.72 8.67 16.58
CA LEU A 366 23.65 8.45 17.56
C LEU A 366 22.60 7.49 17.01
N THR A 367 22.07 6.64 17.89
CA THR A 367 20.99 5.67 17.58
C THR A 367 19.65 6.14 18.13
N ALA A 368 18.55 5.54 17.66
CA ALA A 368 17.21 5.80 18.21
C ALA A 368 17.12 5.50 19.72
N LEU A 369 17.87 4.52 20.22
CA LEU A 369 17.95 4.23 21.65
C LEU A 369 18.56 5.41 22.43
N TRP A 370 19.61 6.03 21.90
CA TRP A 370 20.23 7.20 22.53
C TRP A 370 19.21 8.33 22.69
N TYR A 371 18.46 8.67 21.64
CA TYR A 371 17.42 9.70 21.69
C TYR A 371 16.32 9.37 22.72
N ALA A 372 15.84 8.12 22.74
CA ALA A 372 14.85 7.70 23.73
C ALA A 372 15.36 7.84 25.18
N VAL A 373 16.64 7.55 25.43
CA VAL A 373 17.25 7.63 26.76
C VAL A 373 17.51 9.06 27.17
N TYR A 374 18.11 9.87 26.29
CA TYR A 374 18.41 11.28 26.51
C TYR A 374 17.15 12.09 26.86
N HIS A 375 16.04 11.83 26.14
CA HIS A 375 14.75 12.46 26.39
C HIS A 375 13.89 11.73 27.44
N ARG A 376 14.41 10.70 28.12
CA ARG A 376 13.76 9.95 29.21
C ARG A 376 12.45 9.27 28.80
N HIS A 377 12.34 8.85 27.55
CA HIS A 377 11.22 8.09 27.02
C HIS A 377 11.38 6.58 27.30
N THR A 378 11.20 6.19 28.57
CA THR A 378 11.41 4.82 29.07
C THR A 378 10.63 3.76 28.30
N ALA A 379 9.42 4.06 27.85
CA ALA A 379 8.59 3.12 27.06
C ALA A 379 9.18 2.84 25.67
N CYS A 380 9.74 3.86 25.00
CA CYS A 380 10.45 3.68 23.74
C CYS A 380 11.75 2.89 23.95
N ALA A 381 12.53 3.25 24.97
CA ALA A 381 13.76 2.53 25.33
C ALA A 381 13.50 1.04 25.62
N LYS A 382 12.42 0.73 26.35
CA LYS A 382 11.95 -0.64 26.59
C LYS A 382 11.72 -1.43 25.30
N LEU A 383 10.99 -0.85 24.35
CA LEU A 383 10.66 -1.52 23.09
C LEU A 383 11.90 -1.75 22.23
N LEU A 384 12.80 -0.77 22.17
CA LEU A 384 14.06 -0.89 21.44
C LEU A 384 14.94 -1.99 22.02
N LEU A 385 15.09 -2.04 23.35
CA LEU A 385 15.94 -3.02 24.02
C LEU A 385 15.36 -4.46 23.96
N GLN A 386 14.04 -4.63 24.06
CA GLN A 386 13.38 -5.96 23.95
C GLN A 386 13.62 -6.68 22.62
N LYS A 387 13.93 -5.96 21.54
CA LYS A 387 14.19 -6.56 20.22
C LYS A 387 15.62 -7.09 20.06
N GLY A 388 16.44 -7.07 21.12
CA GLY A 388 17.82 -7.59 21.10
C GLY A 388 18.81 -6.64 20.42
N LEU A 389 18.51 -5.34 20.45
CA LEU A 389 19.25 -4.29 19.76
C LEU A 389 20.28 -3.70 20.73
N VAL A 390 21.54 -4.10 20.56
CA VAL A 390 22.59 -3.91 21.58
C VAL A 390 23.82 -3.17 21.02
N SER A 391 23.85 -2.80 19.74
CA SER A 391 25.07 -2.22 19.13
C SER A 391 25.01 -0.71 18.98
N GLY A 392 24.92 0.03 20.08
CA GLY A 392 25.07 1.49 19.97
C GLY A 392 24.85 2.29 21.23
N ASN A 393 25.57 1.95 22.30
CA ASN A 393 25.75 2.87 23.43
C ASN A 393 26.57 4.11 23.06
N VAL A 394 27.03 4.24 21.82
CA VAL A 394 27.98 5.27 21.40
C VAL A 394 27.27 6.24 20.47
N GLY A 395 27.31 7.52 20.81
CA GLY A 395 27.10 8.60 19.86
C GLY A 395 27.70 9.88 20.43
N GLY A 396 28.41 10.62 19.58
CA GLY A 396 29.26 11.75 19.95
C GLY A 396 30.76 11.43 19.88
N ASN A 397 31.57 12.42 19.50
CA ASN A 397 33.04 12.36 19.41
C ASN A 397 33.73 12.17 20.79
N GLY A 398 33.48 11.06 21.48
CA GLY A 398 34.16 10.68 22.73
C GLY A 398 33.39 9.67 23.59
N ASP A 399 34.11 9.00 24.51
CA ASP A 399 33.60 7.91 25.36
C ASP A 399 32.56 8.34 26.43
N THR A 400 32.32 9.64 26.59
CA THR A 400 31.50 10.22 27.68
C THR A 400 30.04 10.48 27.33
N GLN A 401 29.61 10.28 26.08
CA GLN A 401 28.25 10.63 25.61
C GLN A 401 27.34 9.41 25.44
N THR A 402 27.56 8.36 26.23
CA THR A 402 26.79 7.12 26.10
C THR A 402 25.37 7.23 26.66
N ALA A 403 24.44 6.43 26.12
CA ALA A 403 23.07 6.36 26.64
C ALA A 403 23.07 5.97 28.14
N LEU A 404 23.97 5.06 28.55
CA LEU A 404 24.15 4.70 29.96
C LEU A 404 24.60 5.89 30.80
N TRP A 405 25.56 6.68 30.34
CA TRP A 405 26.01 7.88 31.04
C TRP A 405 24.87 8.87 31.27
N HIS A 406 24.05 9.14 30.24
CA HIS A 406 22.90 10.05 30.36
C HIS A 406 21.84 9.54 31.34
N ALA A 407 21.51 8.25 31.31
CA ALA A 407 20.57 7.66 32.26
C ALA A 407 21.07 7.76 33.72
N VAL A 408 22.38 7.56 33.92
CA VAL A 408 23.02 7.66 35.24
C VAL A 408 23.09 9.11 35.72
N SER A 409 23.52 10.03 34.86
CA SER A 409 23.60 11.48 35.16
C SER A 409 22.23 12.07 35.49
N ALA A 410 21.16 11.57 34.85
CA ALA A 410 19.78 11.95 35.15
C ALA A 410 19.19 11.29 36.41
N GLY A 411 19.91 10.33 37.03
CA GLY A 411 19.42 9.61 38.21
C GLY A 411 18.29 8.60 37.92
N ASP A 412 18.09 8.18 36.67
CA ASP A 412 16.98 7.30 36.28
C ASP A 412 17.29 5.83 36.54
N LEU A 413 17.09 5.40 37.79
CA LEU A 413 17.39 4.04 38.25
C LEU A 413 16.72 2.95 37.41
N ASP A 414 15.49 3.16 36.96
CA ASP A 414 14.75 2.16 36.18
C ASP A 414 15.32 2.02 34.77
N LEU A 415 15.70 3.13 34.14
CA LEU A 415 16.35 3.11 32.83
C LEU A 415 17.76 2.52 32.91
N VAL A 416 18.52 2.83 33.98
CA VAL A 416 19.82 2.20 34.25
C VAL A 416 19.66 0.69 34.36
N LYS A 417 18.76 0.18 35.23
CA LYS A 417 18.50 -1.27 35.34
C LYS A 417 18.21 -1.91 33.98
N LEU A 418 17.42 -1.22 33.16
CA LEU A 418 17.01 -1.72 31.86
C LEU A 418 18.17 -1.81 30.85
N LEU A 419 19.02 -0.80 30.83
CA LEU A 419 20.23 -0.76 30.02
C LEU A 419 21.23 -1.85 30.47
N LEU A 420 21.42 -2.02 31.78
CA LEU A 420 22.32 -3.03 32.34
C LEU A 420 21.88 -4.47 32.02
N GLN A 421 20.57 -4.76 32.12
CA GLN A 421 19.99 -6.05 31.73
C GLN A 421 20.27 -6.41 30.25
N ASN A 422 20.46 -5.39 29.41
CA ASN A 422 20.75 -5.54 27.98
C ASN A 422 22.25 -5.32 27.66
N LYS A 423 23.15 -5.55 28.63
CA LYS A 423 24.61 -5.54 28.44
C LYS A 423 25.22 -4.18 28.04
N ALA A 424 24.57 -3.07 28.34
CA ALA A 424 25.08 -1.72 28.05
C ALA A 424 26.49 -1.43 28.63
N LEU A 425 26.87 -2.09 29.73
CA LEU A 425 28.21 -1.95 30.35
C LEU A 425 29.35 -2.62 29.58
N GLN A 426 29.08 -3.52 28.63
CA GLN A 426 30.13 -4.23 27.87
C GLN A 426 30.64 -3.42 26.65
N SER A 427 30.09 -2.22 26.42
CA SER A 427 30.52 -1.25 25.41
C SER A 427 31.33 -0.13 26.07
N THR A 428 32.21 0.55 25.32
CA THR A 428 32.93 1.76 25.79
C THR A 428 31.95 2.71 26.47
N GLY A 429 32.08 2.95 27.78
CA GLY A 429 31.11 3.75 28.55
C GLY A 429 30.88 3.36 30.02
N GLY A 430 31.44 2.25 30.50
CA GLY A 430 31.30 1.82 31.90
C GLY A 430 31.99 2.74 32.92
N GLU A 431 33.23 3.17 32.66
CA GLU A 431 33.97 4.03 33.59
C GLU A 431 33.39 5.47 33.70
N PRO A 432 32.99 6.13 32.59
CA PRO A 432 32.35 7.45 32.68
C PRO A 432 31.02 7.43 33.45
N ALA A 433 30.25 6.34 33.33
CA ALA A 433 28.97 6.19 34.02
C ALA A 433 29.15 6.07 35.55
N LEU A 434 30.15 5.30 36.01
CA LEU A 434 30.45 5.19 37.44
C LEU A 434 30.90 6.53 38.04
N CYS A 435 31.75 7.28 37.32
CA CYS A 435 32.15 8.64 37.71
C CYS A 435 30.94 9.58 37.86
N ALA A 436 29.99 9.53 36.91
CA ALA A 436 28.80 10.36 36.95
C ALA A 436 27.89 10.02 38.14
N ALA A 437 27.68 8.74 38.45
CA ALA A 437 26.89 8.29 39.60
C ALA A 437 27.47 8.81 40.93
N ALA A 438 28.80 8.74 41.08
CA ALA A 438 29.50 9.24 42.25
C ALA A 438 29.42 10.77 42.36
N SER A 439 29.67 11.50 41.26
CA SER A 439 29.68 12.96 41.24
C SER A 439 28.28 13.57 41.50
N HIS A 440 27.22 12.94 41.00
CA HIS A 440 25.84 13.38 41.18
C HIS A 440 25.15 12.79 42.42
N GLN A 441 25.91 12.08 43.28
CA GLN A 441 25.42 11.49 44.55
C GLN A 441 24.22 10.55 44.36
N HIS A 442 24.35 9.58 43.45
CA HIS A 442 23.33 8.55 43.20
C HIS A 442 23.74 7.19 43.77
N PRO A 443 23.68 6.97 45.10
CA PRO A 443 24.25 5.80 45.76
C PRO A 443 23.65 4.46 45.26
N ALA A 444 22.34 4.42 45.02
CA ALA A 444 21.67 3.23 44.49
C ALA A 444 22.12 2.87 43.06
N ILE A 445 22.47 3.86 42.24
CA ILE A 445 22.98 3.65 40.89
C ILE A 445 24.45 3.23 40.94
N THR A 446 25.26 3.85 41.80
CA THR A 446 26.65 3.45 42.05
C THR A 446 26.75 2.00 42.45
N GLU A 447 25.94 1.56 43.43
CA GLU A 447 25.91 0.18 43.88
C GLU A 447 25.51 -0.78 42.74
N LEU A 448 24.51 -0.40 41.96
CA LEU A 448 24.02 -1.20 40.83
C LEU A 448 25.07 -1.36 39.71
N LEU A 449 25.83 -0.30 39.41
CA LEU A 449 26.92 -0.33 38.42
C LEU A 449 28.07 -1.23 38.87
N LEU A 450 28.47 -1.15 40.16
CA LEU A 450 29.49 -2.02 40.74
C LEU A 450 29.09 -3.50 40.70
N GLN A 451 27.82 -3.81 41.02
CA GLN A 451 27.29 -5.18 40.95
C GLN A 451 27.33 -5.77 39.54
N HIS A 452 27.27 -4.93 38.50
CA HIS A 452 27.33 -5.36 37.09
C HIS A 452 28.74 -5.25 36.48
N GLY A 453 29.77 -5.06 37.30
CA GLY A 453 31.17 -5.16 36.90
C GLY A 453 31.83 -3.87 36.42
N ALA A 454 31.30 -2.69 36.78
CA ALA A 454 32.00 -1.42 36.55
C ALA A 454 33.30 -1.36 37.38
N ASN A 455 34.42 -1.01 36.75
CA ASN A 455 35.74 -0.97 37.40
C ASN A 455 35.90 0.30 38.25
N PRO A 456 36.11 0.21 39.58
CA PRO A 456 36.34 1.37 40.43
C PRO A 456 37.77 1.92 40.36
N ASP A 457 38.73 1.20 39.77
CA ASP A 457 40.16 1.54 39.82
C ASP A 457 40.66 2.33 38.59
N GLU A 458 39.86 2.44 37.53
CA GLU A 458 40.15 3.23 36.32
C GLU A 458 39.59 4.67 36.39
N LEU A 459 39.33 5.17 37.60
CA LEU A 459 38.97 6.57 37.86
C LEU A 459 40.16 7.51 37.56
N ASP A 460 40.56 7.70 36.30
CA ASP A 460 41.66 8.62 35.99
C ASP A 460 41.45 9.66 34.88
N PHE A 461 42.03 10.83 35.19
CA PHE A 461 42.33 12.05 34.46
C PHE A 461 41.31 13.17 34.22
N ASN A 462 39.99 13.05 34.46
CA ASN A 462 39.09 14.22 34.32
C ASN A 462 38.16 14.57 35.49
N CYS A 463 38.01 13.71 36.50
CA CYS A 463 37.19 14.05 37.68
C CYS A 463 37.81 15.11 38.62
N GLN A 464 39.10 15.44 38.46
CA GLN A 464 39.78 16.41 39.35
C GLN A 464 39.45 17.89 39.08
N SER A 465 38.74 18.22 38.00
CA SER A 465 38.42 19.61 37.69
C SER A 465 37.17 20.15 38.39
N HIS A 466 36.31 19.30 38.97
CA HIS A 466 35.03 19.72 39.56
C HIS A 466 34.74 19.19 40.97
N CYS A 467 35.60 18.37 41.57
CA CYS A 467 35.45 17.93 42.96
C CYS A 467 36.49 18.61 43.86
N THR A 468 36.16 19.78 44.41
CA THR A 468 36.84 20.34 45.57
C THR A 468 36.09 19.96 46.85
N SER A 469 36.37 18.78 47.41
CA SER A 469 36.56 18.63 48.86
C SER A 469 37.28 17.30 49.17
N PRO A 470 38.34 17.30 49.98
CA PRO A 470 39.06 16.09 50.36
C PRO A 470 38.52 15.52 51.67
N ALA A 471 37.73 14.45 51.60
CA ALA A 471 37.56 13.52 52.71
C ALA A 471 37.26 12.13 52.14
N ASP A 472 37.90 11.12 52.72
CA ASP A 472 37.73 9.69 52.42
C ASP A 472 38.38 9.14 51.14
N ARG A 473 39.72 9.27 51.09
CA ARG A 473 40.55 8.13 50.66
C ARG A 473 40.93 7.31 51.88
N ARG A 474 40.29 6.17 52.14
CA ARG A 474 40.88 4.99 52.79
C ARG A 474 39.92 3.80 52.84
N THR A 475 40.52 2.61 52.69
CA THR A 475 40.01 1.24 52.90
C THR A 475 39.02 0.77 51.82
N THR A 476 39.29 -0.27 51.01
CA THR A 476 39.98 -1.54 51.27
C THR A 476 40.56 -2.15 49.98
N ARG A 477 41.64 -2.93 50.15
CA ARG A 477 42.23 -3.85 49.17
C ARG A 477 41.27 -4.96 48.76
#